data_AF-A0A4R8UGT0-F1
#
_entry.id   AF-A0A4R8UGT0-F1
#
_cell.length_a   1.000
_cell.length_b   1.000
_cell.length_c   1.000
_cell.angle_alpha   90.00
_cell.angle_beta   90.00
_cell.angle_gamma   90.00
#
_symmetry.space_group_name_H-M   'P 1'
#
loop_
_entity.id
_entity.type
_entity.pdbx_description
1 polymer ?
#
loop_
_entity_poly.entity_id
_entity_poly.type
_entity_poly.pdbx_seq_one_letter_code
_entity_poly.pdbx_strand_id
1 'polypeptide(L)'
;MFGSNRVDRDSGRVHHTDQPEGDSVSNHDHEPCAAEHLEVRHLSDHEWRVGDRRRDERSPKKVLGYIRQRGLSFEVMNIEAPRRHYLFDRLDAAIASFTTVTSR
;
A
#
# COMPACT_ATOMS: atom_id res chain seq x y z
N MET A 1 45.10 -31.55 33.46
CA MET A 1 45.78 -30.63 32.53
C MET A 1 45.08 -29.28 32.59
N PHE A 2 45.88 -28.23 32.66
CA PHE A 2 45.68 -26.79 32.37
C PHE A 2 44.29 -26.35 31.84
N GLY A 3 43.72 -25.21 32.22
CA GLY A 3 44.41 -23.98 32.59
C GLY A 3 43.53 -22.94 33.29
N SER A 4 44.26 -22.05 33.95
CA SER A 4 43.82 -20.83 34.61
C SER A 4 43.23 -19.81 33.64
N ASN A 5 42.33 -18.95 34.10
CA ASN A 5 42.53 -17.53 33.83
C ASN A 5 41.97 -16.60 34.91
N ARG A 6 42.72 -15.51 35.06
CA ARG A 6 42.71 -14.50 36.12
C ARG A 6 41.49 -13.57 36.07
N VAL A 7 41.15 -13.12 37.28
CA VAL A 7 40.57 -11.85 37.77
C VAL A 7 40.06 -10.85 36.72
N ASP A 8 38.84 -10.36 36.91
CA ASP A 8 38.63 -8.96 37.27
C ASP A 8 37.41 -8.79 38.18
N ARG A 9 37.58 -7.94 39.18
CA ARG A 9 36.63 -7.60 40.23
C ARG A 9 36.06 -6.25 39.84
N ASP A 10 34.80 -6.18 39.42
CA ASP A 10 34.11 -4.89 39.38
C ASP A 10 32.68 -4.99 39.91
N SER A 11 32.41 -4.08 40.84
CA SER A 11 31.12 -3.91 41.50
C SER A 11 30.25 -3.06 40.60
N GLY A 12 29.14 -3.59 40.11
CA GLY A 12 28.25 -2.80 39.27
C GLY A 12 26.86 -3.40 39.16
N ARG A 13 26.05 -3.24 40.22
CA ARG A 13 24.60 -3.48 40.16
C ARG A 13 24.00 -2.47 39.17
N VAL A 14 23.58 -2.93 38.01
CA VAL A 14 22.74 -2.15 37.08
C VAL A 14 21.35 -2.77 37.02
N HIS A 15 20.39 -1.97 37.48
CA HIS A 15 18.95 -2.19 37.42
C HIS A 15 18.42 -1.70 36.07
N HIS A 16 17.52 -2.50 35.45
CA HIS A 16 16.57 -2.15 34.38
C HIS A 16 17.21 -1.67 33.05
N THR A 17 16.82 -2.15 31.89
CA THR A 17 15.44 -2.18 31.38
C THR A 17 15.41 -3.14 30.18
N ASP A 18 14.54 -4.14 30.18
CA ASP A 18 14.12 -4.80 28.94
C ASP A 18 13.41 -3.74 28.10
N GLN A 19 14.11 -3.14 27.14
CA GLN A 19 13.45 -2.48 26.02
C GLN A 19 13.07 -3.59 25.05
N PRO A 20 11.79 -3.91 24.85
CA PRO A 20 11.43 -4.59 23.63
C PRO A 20 11.76 -3.60 22.50
N GLU A 21 12.68 -4.00 21.62
CA GLU A 21 12.84 -3.42 20.30
C GLU A 21 11.47 -3.54 19.62
N GLY A 22 10.65 -2.51 19.81
CA GLY A 22 9.44 -2.31 19.05
C GLY A 22 9.90 -2.04 17.64
N ASP A 23 9.98 -3.12 16.86
CA ASP A 23 9.86 -3.08 15.41
C ASP A 23 8.71 -2.14 15.10
N SER A 24 9.03 -0.88 14.83
CA SER A 24 8.11 0.06 14.24
C SER A 24 7.95 -0.39 12.79
N VAL A 25 7.25 -1.50 12.62
CA VAL A 25 6.65 -1.88 11.34
C VAL A 25 5.70 -0.75 11.06
N SER A 26 6.20 0.17 10.25
CA SER A 26 5.49 1.36 9.82
C SER A 26 4.22 0.87 9.14
N ASN A 27 3.09 0.88 9.85
CA ASN A 27 1.76 0.50 9.36
C ASN A 27 1.23 1.54 8.36
N HIS A 28 2.03 1.92 7.36
CA HIS A 28 1.64 2.77 6.24
C HIS A 28 0.86 2.00 5.16
N ASP A 29 0.55 0.72 5.40
CA ASP A 29 -0.12 -0.11 4.41
C ASP A 29 -1.64 0.13 4.32
N HIS A 30 -2.21 1.01 5.14
CA HIS A 30 -3.66 1.23 5.21
C HIS A 30 -4.10 2.70 5.20
N GLU A 31 -3.32 3.60 4.59
CA GLU A 31 -3.88 4.92 4.33
C GLU A 31 -4.88 4.84 3.15
N PRO A 32 -6.15 5.20 3.36
CA PRO A 32 -7.17 5.25 2.31
C PRO A 32 -6.64 6.00 1.09
N CYS A 33 -6.90 5.46 -0.10
CA CYS A 33 -6.53 6.11 -1.35
C CYS A 33 -7.62 7.13 -1.69
N ALA A 34 -7.39 8.40 -1.34
CA ALA A 34 -8.24 9.50 -1.75
C ALA A 34 -8.14 9.75 -3.27
N ALA A 35 -9.15 10.39 -3.86
CA ALA A 35 -9.18 10.67 -5.30
C ALA A 35 -7.96 11.49 -5.77
N GLU A 36 -7.50 12.42 -4.92
CA GLU A 36 -6.30 13.22 -5.14
C GLU A 36 -4.99 12.42 -5.07
N HIS A 37 -5.01 11.15 -4.70
CA HIS A 37 -3.85 10.26 -4.75
C HIS A 37 -3.92 9.30 -5.93
N LEU A 38 -5.01 9.31 -6.70
CA LEU A 38 -5.11 8.51 -7.91
C LEU A 38 -4.27 9.11 -9.03
N GLU A 39 -3.51 8.27 -9.70
CA GLU A 39 -2.86 8.54 -10.97
C GLU A 39 -3.62 7.79 -12.05
N VAL A 40 -4.03 8.50 -13.10
CA VAL A 40 -4.72 7.91 -14.25
C VAL A 40 -3.83 8.07 -15.47
N ARG A 41 -3.42 6.95 -16.08
CA ARG A 41 -2.62 6.93 -17.29
C ARG A 41 -3.36 6.24 -18.41
N HIS A 42 -3.40 6.89 -19.56
CA HIS A 42 -3.90 6.27 -20.78
C HIS A 42 -2.97 5.13 -21.21
N LEU A 43 -3.55 3.97 -21.48
CA LEU A 43 -2.90 2.86 -22.17
C LEU A 43 -3.28 2.86 -23.67
N SER A 44 -4.52 3.28 -23.96
CA SER A 44 -5.02 3.55 -25.31
C SER A 44 -6.13 4.61 -25.26
N ASP A 45 -6.80 4.85 -26.39
CA ASP A 45 -7.96 5.74 -26.48
C ASP A 45 -9.16 5.26 -25.64
N HIS A 46 -9.20 3.96 -25.31
CA HIS A 46 -10.35 3.32 -24.64
C HIS A 46 -9.95 2.58 -23.37
N GLU A 47 -8.71 2.74 -22.90
CA GLU A 47 -8.21 1.99 -21.76
C GLU A 47 -7.27 2.84 -20.90
N TRP A 48 -7.50 2.79 -19.59
CA TRP A 48 -6.77 3.54 -18.58
C TRP A 48 -6.25 2.62 -17.49
N ARG A 49 -5.03 2.89 -17.03
CA ARG A 49 -4.46 2.35 -15.80
C ARG A 49 -4.75 3.34 -14.67
N VAL A 50 -5.31 2.85 -13.57
CA VAL A 50 -5.48 3.60 -12.33
C VAL A 50 -4.47 3.09 -11.30
N GLY A 51 -3.71 4.01 -10.71
CA GLY A 51 -2.72 3.67 -9.69
C GLY A 51 -2.70 4.65 -8.52
N ASP A 52 -2.01 4.27 -7.45
CA ASP A 52 -1.75 5.14 -6.30
C ASP A 52 -0.43 5.90 -6.54
N ARG A 53 -0.52 7.23 -6.69
CA ARG A 53 0.64 8.10 -6.95
C ARG A 53 1.65 8.13 -5.79
N ARG A 54 1.23 7.72 -4.59
CA ARG A 54 2.09 7.67 -3.40
C ARG A 54 3.05 6.46 -3.45
N ARG A 55 2.77 5.48 -4.31
CA ARG A 55 3.57 4.26 -4.45
C ARG A 55 4.60 4.39 -5.57
N ASP A 56 5.75 3.75 -5.37
CA ASP A 56 6.83 3.69 -6.36
C ASP A 56 6.36 3.03 -7.67
N GLU A 57 6.84 3.52 -8.82
CA GLU A 57 6.43 3.03 -10.15
C GLU A 57 6.74 1.54 -10.36
N ARG A 58 7.78 1.01 -9.73
CA ARG A 58 8.18 -0.40 -9.83
C ARG A 58 7.41 -1.28 -8.85
N SER A 59 6.64 -0.69 -7.93
CA SER A 59 5.87 -1.46 -6.96
C SER A 59 4.64 -2.08 -7.62
N PRO A 60 4.41 -3.39 -7.47
CA PRO A 60 3.17 -4.01 -7.96
C PRO A 60 1.93 -3.45 -7.26
N LYS A 61 2.06 -2.95 -6.02
CA LYS A 61 0.98 -2.29 -5.26
C LYS A 61 0.61 -0.92 -5.82
N LYS A 62 1.35 -0.37 -6.79
CA LYS A 62 1.00 0.91 -7.42
C LYS A 62 -0.28 0.79 -8.24
N VAL A 63 -0.47 -0.30 -8.95
CA VAL A 63 -1.62 -0.45 -9.85
C VAL A 63 -2.82 -0.91 -9.04
N LEU A 64 -3.88 -0.08 -9.02
CA LEU A 64 -5.14 -0.38 -8.35
C LEU A 64 -6.09 -1.12 -9.28
N GLY A 65 -6.01 -0.81 -10.58
CA GLY A 65 -6.70 -1.55 -11.62
C GLY A 65 -6.79 -0.80 -12.93
N TYR A 66 -7.79 -1.18 -13.72
CA TYR A 66 -7.96 -0.70 -15.09
C TYR A 66 -9.38 -0.23 -15.33
N ILE A 67 -9.52 0.69 -16.26
CA ILE A 67 -10.81 1.11 -16.80
C ILE A 67 -10.76 0.83 -18.30
N ARG A 68 -11.81 0.19 -18.82
CA ARG A 68 -11.98 0.00 -20.26
C ARG A 68 -13.31 0.58 -20.70
N GLN A 69 -13.29 1.42 -21.73
CA GLN A 69 -14.52 1.87 -22.36
C GLN A 69 -15.10 0.77 -23.24
N ARG A 70 -16.39 0.46 -23.05
CA ARG A 70 -17.19 -0.44 -23.89
C ARG A 70 -18.45 0.29 -24.34
N GLY A 71 -18.47 0.67 -25.62
CA GLY A 71 -19.52 1.51 -26.17
C GLY A 71 -19.60 2.83 -25.42
N LEU A 72 -20.72 3.08 -24.75
CA LEU A 72 -20.98 4.29 -23.97
C LEU A 72 -20.67 4.14 -22.47
N SER A 73 -20.17 2.98 -22.04
CA SER A 73 -19.92 2.67 -20.63
C SER A 73 -18.44 2.48 -20.33
N PHE A 74 -18.06 2.68 -19.08
CA PHE A 74 -16.73 2.46 -18.54
C PHE A 74 -16.76 1.27 -17.58
N GLU A 75 -16.10 0.18 -17.96
CA GLU A 75 -15.93 -1.01 -17.14
C GLU A 75 -14.71 -0.84 -16.23
N VAL A 76 -14.91 -1.04 -14.94
CA VAL A 76 -13.85 -1.03 -13.92
C VAL A 76 -13.41 -2.46 -13.61
N MET A 77 -12.11 -2.70 -13.72
CA MET A 77 -11.43 -3.94 -13.36
C MET A 77 -10.51 -3.67 -12.17
N ASN A 78 -11.02 -3.89 -10.95
CA ASN A 78 -10.26 -3.68 -9.71
C ASN A 78 -9.42 -4.92 -9.38
N ILE A 79 -8.11 -4.75 -9.15
CA ILE A 79 -7.17 -5.85 -8.88
C ILE A 79 -7.44 -6.51 -7.52
N GLU A 80 -7.87 -5.74 -6.52
CA GLU A 80 -8.22 -6.26 -5.19
C GLU A 80 -9.59 -6.94 -5.17
N ALA A 81 -10.48 -6.60 -6.13
CA ALA A 81 -11.82 -7.15 -6.25
C ALA A 81 -12.11 -7.66 -7.69
N PRO A 82 -11.35 -8.65 -8.20
CA PRO A 82 -11.35 -9.02 -9.63
C PRO A 82 -12.66 -9.65 -10.12
N ARG A 83 -13.57 -10.02 -9.22
CA ARG A 83 -14.89 -10.59 -9.55
C ARG A 83 -16.02 -9.55 -9.58
N ARG A 84 -15.73 -8.30 -9.23
CA ARG A 84 -16.74 -7.23 -9.22
C ARG A 84 -16.57 -6.41 -10.49
N HIS A 85 -17.53 -6.56 -11.41
CA HIS A 85 -17.62 -5.73 -12.60
C HIS A 85 -18.52 -4.55 -12.28
N TYR A 86 -17.94 -3.36 -12.18
CA TYR A 86 -18.69 -2.13 -12.07
C TYR A 86 -18.70 -1.44 -13.43
N LEU A 87 -19.88 -0.96 -13.82
CA LEU A 87 -20.08 -0.18 -15.04
C LEU A 87 -20.53 1.21 -14.65
N PHE A 88 -19.91 2.21 -15.28
CA PHE A 88 -20.24 3.62 -15.10
C PHE A 88 -20.53 4.24 -16.46
N ASP A 89 -21.39 5.26 -16.47
CA ASP A 89 -21.68 6.10 -17.65
C ASP A 89 -20.63 7.20 -17.85
N ARG A 90 -19.84 7.51 -16.81
CA ARG A 90 -18.82 8.55 -16.80
C ARG A 90 -17.47 8.03 -16.34
N LEU A 91 -16.42 8.45 -17.03
CA LEU A 91 -15.03 8.12 -16.68
C LEU A 91 -14.67 8.60 -15.26
N ASP A 92 -15.07 9.81 -14.88
CA ASP A 92 -14.79 10.36 -13.54
C ASP A 92 -15.36 9.48 -12.41
N ALA A 93 -16.56 8.93 -12.62
CA ALA A 93 -17.20 8.05 -11.65
C ALA A 93 -16.48 6.70 -11.56
N ALA A 94 -16.05 6.16 -12.70
CA ALA A 94 -15.22 4.97 -12.75
C ALA A 94 -13.88 5.17 -12.02
N ILE A 95 -13.22 6.31 -12.20
CA ILE A 95 -11.98 6.66 -11.49
C ILE A 95 -12.25 6.78 -9.98
N ALA A 96 -13.30 7.50 -9.58
CA ALA A 96 -13.64 7.69 -8.17
C ALA A 96 -13.95 6.37 -7.44
N SER A 97 -14.39 5.33 -8.17
CA SER A 97 -14.65 4.00 -7.58
C SER A 97 -13.41 3.29 -7.03
N PHE A 98 -12.20 3.72 -7.42
CA PHE A 98 -10.95 3.20 -6.88
C PHE A 98 -10.58 3.83 -5.53
N THR A 99 -11.33 4.83 -5.07
CA THR A 99 -11.07 5.42 -3.76
C THR A 99 -11.51 4.48 -2.65
N THR A 100 -10.64 4.28 -1.67
CA THR A 100 -11.02 3.59 -0.43
C THR A 100 -11.39 4.67 0.58
N VAL A 101 -12.67 4.79 0.90
CA VAL A 101 -13.11 5.72 1.95
C VAL A 101 -12.85 5.04 3.29
N THR A 102 -12.01 5.62 4.16
CA THR A 102 -12.04 5.28 5.58
C THR A 102 -13.38 5.73 6.12
N SER A 103 -14.29 4.79 6.36
CA SER A 103 -15.38 5.05 7.29
C SER A 103 -14.73 5.30 8.66
N ARG A 104 -14.90 6.51 9.19
CA ARG A 104 -14.45 6.89 10.53
C ARG A 104 -15.22 6.13 11.60
#